data_AF-A0A318ZEP7-F1
#
_entry.id   AF-A0A318ZEP7-F1
#
_cell.length_a   1.000
_cell.length_b   1.000
_cell.length_c   1.000
_cell.angle_alpha   90.00
_cell.angle_beta   90.00
_cell.angle_gamma   90.00
#
_symmetry.space_group_name_H-M   'P 1'
#
loop_
_entity.id
_entity.type
_entity.pdbx_description
1 polymer ?
#
loop_
_entity_poly.entity_id
_entity_poly.type
_entity_poly.pdbx_seq_one_letter_code
_entity_poly.pdbx_strand_id
1 'polypeptide(L)'
;MIHQFEEWGYDIKGVPYSFHRSLCENLGYPDLNNCPATPLPVWGVNGIMMWIGAWSLRYASPSVGGANYYGMVMFNSLTHVMRAILDGEYNAGLLSTLISFMPASYYFYSAMLAEKKLKTAGIARSFVIGIVGHLLWILPYIWIDKGYISEITACAIQVLNTLMLHVVNIPI
;
A
#
# COMPACT_ATOMS: atom_id res chain seq x y z
N MET A 1 -2.66 -2.59 -10.80
CA MET A 1 -1.64 -3.13 -11.73
C MET A 1 -0.72 -2.03 -12.26
N ILE A 2 -1.22 -0.92 -12.82
CA ILE A 2 -0.37 0.19 -13.31
C ILE A 2 0.58 0.71 -12.21
N HIS A 3 0.08 0.94 -11.01
CA HIS A 3 0.91 1.38 -9.87
C HIS A 3 2.03 0.39 -9.51
N GLN A 4 1.70 -0.91 -9.47
CA GLN A 4 2.68 -1.95 -9.22
C GLN A 4 3.74 -2.03 -10.33
N PHE A 5 3.35 -1.77 -11.58
CA PHE A 5 4.30 -1.69 -12.68
C PHE A 5 5.23 -0.47 -12.55
N GLU A 6 4.72 0.68 -12.13
CA GLU A 6 5.54 1.88 -11.93
C GLU A 6 6.56 1.70 -10.79
N GLU A 7 6.17 1.06 -9.69
CA GLU A 7 7.05 0.81 -8.54
C GLU A 7 8.07 -0.33 -8.81
N TRP A 8 7.58 -1.46 -9.31
CA TRP A 8 8.30 -2.74 -9.35
C TRP A 8 8.64 -3.21 -10.76
N GLY A 9 8.18 -2.52 -11.80
CA GLY A 9 8.57 -2.74 -13.17
C GLY A 9 9.55 -1.66 -13.60
N TYR A 10 9.04 -0.64 -14.28
CA TYR A 10 9.78 0.52 -14.73
C TYR A 10 9.06 1.80 -14.32
N ASP A 11 9.81 2.74 -13.77
CA ASP A 11 9.29 4.08 -13.51
C ASP A 11 9.16 4.90 -14.80
N ILE A 12 8.62 6.13 -14.72
CA ILE A 12 8.43 6.97 -15.91
C ILE A 12 9.76 7.40 -16.57
N LYS A 13 10.88 7.29 -15.86
CA LYS A 13 12.23 7.58 -16.34
C LYS A 13 12.88 6.33 -16.95
N GLY A 14 12.19 5.19 -16.96
CA GLY A 14 12.70 3.92 -17.46
C GLY A 14 13.65 3.21 -16.50
N VAL A 15 13.68 3.60 -15.21
CA VAL A 15 14.52 2.95 -14.20
C VAL A 15 13.80 1.69 -13.70
N PRO A 16 14.42 0.50 -13.83
CA PRO A 16 13.82 -0.73 -13.34
C PRO A 16 13.86 -0.81 -11.81
N TYR A 17 12.78 -1.31 -11.19
CA TYR A 17 12.67 -1.52 -9.74
C TYR A 17 13.03 -0.27 -8.90
N SER A 18 12.67 0.92 -9.39
CA SER A 18 13.02 2.21 -8.81
C SER A 18 12.54 2.36 -7.35
N PHE A 19 11.35 1.84 -7.04
CA PHE A 19 10.84 1.86 -5.67
C PHE A 19 11.66 0.98 -4.71
N HIS A 20 12.08 -0.22 -5.15
CA HIS A 20 12.94 -1.10 -4.34
C HIS A 20 14.24 -0.39 -3.95
N ARG A 21 14.87 0.28 -4.91
CA ARG A 21 16.08 1.05 -4.66
C ARG A 21 15.84 2.17 -3.65
N SER A 22 14.81 2.97 -3.85
CA SER A 22 14.48 4.05 -2.92
C SER A 22 14.18 3.53 -1.51
N LEU A 23 13.47 2.40 -1.40
CA LEU A 23 13.19 1.75 -0.12
C LEU A 23 14.48 1.35 0.59
N CYS A 24 15.41 0.70 -0.11
CA CYS A 24 16.69 0.29 0.44
C CYS A 24 17.54 1.51 0.86
N GLU A 25 17.59 2.55 0.03
CA GLU A 25 18.27 3.81 0.37
C GLU A 25 17.68 4.45 1.64
N ASN A 26 16.35 4.49 1.77
CA ASN A 26 15.67 5.00 2.96
C ASN A 26 15.93 4.15 4.22
N LEU A 27 16.20 2.85 4.05
CA LEU A 27 16.62 1.95 5.12
C LEU A 27 18.11 2.07 5.46
N GLY A 28 18.88 2.88 4.72
CA GLY A 28 20.32 3.06 4.91
C GLY A 28 21.20 2.10 4.10
N TYR A 29 20.62 1.41 3.11
CA TYR A 29 21.27 0.39 2.29
C TYR A 29 21.42 0.85 0.83
N PRO A 30 22.53 1.50 0.46
CA PRO A 30 22.78 1.89 -0.93
C PRO A 30 23.12 0.68 -1.84
N ASP A 31 23.62 -0.41 -1.26
CA ASP A 31 23.83 -1.68 -1.95
C ASP A 31 22.62 -2.61 -1.76
N LEU A 32 21.94 -2.89 -2.87
CA LEU A 32 20.77 -3.77 -2.90
C LEU A 32 21.06 -5.19 -2.40
N ASN A 33 22.30 -5.68 -2.53
CA ASN A 33 22.64 -7.04 -2.11
C ASN A 33 22.61 -7.22 -0.59
N ASN A 34 22.74 -6.13 0.15
CA ASN A 34 22.73 -6.12 1.62
C ASN A 34 21.40 -5.63 2.19
N CYS A 35 20.45 -5.25 1.34
CA CYS A 35 19.19 -4.69 1.77
C CYS A 35 18.25 -5.77 2.34
N PRO A 36 17.62 -5.54 3.50
CA PRO A 36 16.68 -6.49 4.12
C PRO A 36 15.35 -6.60 3.35
N ALA A 37 15.06 -5.66 2.44
CA ALA A 37 13.86 -5.68 1.61
C ALA A 37 14.04 -6.57 0.38
N THR A 38 14.17 -7.87 0.60
CA THR A 38 14.32 -8.85 -0.49
C THR A 38 13.12 -8.82 -1.45
N PRO A 39 13.29 -9.28 -2.71
CA PRO A 39 12.18 -9.31 -3.66
C PRO A 39 10.99 -10.19 -3.23
N LEU A 40 11.16 -11.14 -2.32
CA LEU A 40 10.13 -12.12 -1.97
C LEU A 40 8.96 -11.54 -1.14
N PRO A 41 9.18 -10.88 0.03
CA PRO A 41 8.11 -10.19 0.76
C PRO A 41 7.44 -9.10 -0.09
N VAL A 42 8.26 -8.43 -0.90
CA VAL A 42 7.85 -7.39 -1.84
C VAL A 42 6.87 -7.94 -2.91
N TRP A 43 7.28 -8.94 -3.69
CA TRP A 43 6.49 -9.45 -4.81
C TRP A 43 5.35 -10.33 -4.34
N GLY A 44 5.66 -11.23 -3.40
CA GLY A 44 4.71 -12.21 -2.89
C GLY A 44 3.50 -11.52 -2.30
N VAL A 45 3.71 -10.43 -1.55
CA VAL A 45 2.61 -9.83 -0.80
C VAL A 45 1.96 -8.69 -1.57
N ASN A 46 2.68 -7.79 -2.24
CA ASN A 46 1.99 -6.77 -3.04
C ASN A 46 1.16 -7.40 -4.17
N GLY A 47 1.65 -8.48 -4.77
CA GLY A 47 0.90 -9.27 -5.74
C GLY A 47 -0.36 -9.87 -5.11
N ILE A 48 -0.22 -10.65 -4.03
CA ILE A 48 -1.34 -11.30 -3.34
C ILE A 48 -2.35 -10.26 -2.80
N MET A 49 -1.88 -9.16 -2.23
CA MET A 49 -2.71 -8.06 -1.72
C MET A 49 -3.58 -7.45 -2.80
N MET A 50 -3.05 -7.27 -4.01
CA MET A 50 -3.83 -6.75 -5.14
C MET A 50 -4.91 -7.74 -5.59
N TRP A 51 -4.59 -9.04 -5.65
CA TRP A 51 -5.56 -10.08 -6.05
C TRP A 51 -6.64 -10.33 -5.00
N ILE A 52 -6.24 -10.46 -3.72
CA ILE A 52 -7.18 -10.59 -2.61
C ILE A 52 -8.00 -9.31 -2.47
N GLY A 53 -7.38 -8.13 -2.59
CA GLY A 53 -8.09 -6.86 -2.57
C GLY A 53 -9.17 -6.75 -3.65
N ALA A 54 -8.82 -7.09 -4.89
CA ALA A 54 -9.78 -7.13 -6.00
C ALA A 54 -10.91 -8.15 -5.76
N TRP A 55 -10.58 -9.33 -5.23
CA TRP A 55 -11.56 -10.35 -4.88
C TRP A 55 -12.50 -9.87 -3.77
N SER A 56 -11.96 -9.30 -2.70
CA SER A 56 -12.76 -8.81 -1.58
C SER A 56 -13.60 -7.59 -1.94
N LEU A 57 -13.14 -6.69 -2.82
CA LEU A 57 -13.99 -5.63 -3.37
C LEU A 57 -15.22 -6.17 -4.11
N ARG A 58 -15.09 -7.35 -4.73
CA ARG A 58 -16.17 -7.98 -5.48
C ARG A 58 -17.16 -8.74 -4.59
N TYR A 59 -16.69 -9.36 -3.51
CA TYR A 59 -17.47 -10.30 -2.71
C TYR A 59 -17.73 -9.88 -1.25
N ALA A 60 -16.96 -8.95 -0.69
CA ALA A 60 -17.27 -8.35 0.61
C ALA A 60 -18.32 -7.24 0.45
N SER A 61 -19.04 -6.89 1.53
CA SER A 61 -19.89 -5.70 1.51
C SER A 61 -19.05 -4.49 1.05
N PRO A 62 -19.49 -3.75 0.02
CA PRO A 62 -18.77 -2.59 -0.49
C PRO A 62 -18.42 -1.56 0.60
N SER A 63 -19.19 -1.54 1.69
CA SER A 63 -19.00 -0.64 2.83
C SER A 63 -17.81 -0.92 3.72
N VAL A 64 -17.38 -2.17 3.87
CA VAL A 64 -16.35 -2.53 4.86
C VAL A 64 -15.02 -2.81 4.18
N GLY A 65 -14.95 -3.89 3.39
CA GLY A 65 -13.71 -4.28 2.72
C GLY A 65 -13.27 -3.23 1.71
N GLY A 66 -14.23 -2.62 1.00
CA GLY A 66 -13.95 -1.54 0.06
C GLY A 66 -13.43 -0.27 0.72
N ALA A 67 -14.02 0.15 1.85
CA ALA A 67 -13.56 1.33 2.56
C ALA A 67 -12.12 1.16 3.07
N ASN A 68 -11.81 0.02 3.71
CA ASN A 68 -10.45 -0.28 4.17
C ASN A 68 -9.43 -0.30 3.03
N TYR A 69 -9.77 -0.96 1.92
CA TYR A 69 -8.91 -1.01 0.73
C TYR A 69 -8.63 0.40 0.19
N TYR A 70 -9.66 1.21 -0.02
CA TYR A 70 -9.47 2.58 -0.51
C TYR A 70 -8.82 3.51 0.52
N GLY A 71 -8.92 3.21 1.81
CA GLY A 71 -8.18 3.92 2.86
C GLY A 71 -6.68 3.65 2.77
N MET A 72 -6.31 2.39 2.55
CA MET A 72 -4.93 1.97 2.27
C MET A 72 -4.40 2.61 0.98
N VAL A 73 -5.15 2.52 -0.12
CA VAL A 73 -4.80 3.11 -1.42
C VAL A 73 -4.62 4.62 -1.32
N MET A 74 -5.50 5.32 -0.61
CA MET A 74 -5.40 6.77 -0.41
C MET A 74 -4.21 7.14 0.48
N PHE A 75 -3.91 6.37 1.53
CA PHE A 75 -2.74 6.65 2.36
C PHE A 75 -1.43 6.43 1.59
N ASN A 76 -1.32 5.35 0.82
CA ASN A 76 -0.18 5.11 -0.06
C ASN A 76 -0.04 6.21 -1.14
N SER A 77 -1.16 6.69 -1.68
CA SER A 77 -1.15 7.85 -2.58
C SER A 77 -0.48 9.07 -1.94
N LEU A 78 -0.87 9.35 -0.70
CA LEU A 78 -0.36 10.48 0.04
C LEU A 78 1.12 10.33 0.37
N THR A 79 1.64 9.12 0.61
CA THR A 79 3.09 8.92 0.82
C THR A 79 3.90 9.27 -0.42
N HIS A 80 3.44 8.91 -1.62
CA HIS A 80 4.13 9.30 -2.87
C HIS A 80 4.07 10.81 -3.13
N VAL A 81 2.91 11.42 -2.93
CA VAL A 81 2.73 12.87 -3.12
C VAL A 81 3.57 13.65 -2.11
N MET A 82 3.51 13.28 -0.82
CA MET A 82 4.30 13.94 0.22
C MET A 82 5.79 13.81 -0.04
N ARG A 83 6.28 12.61 -0.39
CA ARG A 83 7.70 12.42 -0.71
C ARG A 83 8.13 13.27 -1.90
N ALA A 84 7.31 13.35 -2.95
CA ALA A 84 7.61 14.20 -4.11
C ALA A 84 7.70 15.69 -3.75
N ILE A 85 6.81 16.16 -2.88
CA ILE A 85 6.82 17.56 -2.41
C ILE A 85 8.04 17.83 -1.53
N LEU A 86 8.35 16.94 -0.59
CA LEU A 86 9.44 17.12 0.36
C LEU A 86 10.82 17.07 -0.33
N ASP A 87 10.95 16.21 -1.33
CA ASP A 87 12.23 16.02 -2.05
C ASP A 87 12.39 16.97 -3.22
N GLY A 88 11.28 17.56 -3.70
CA GLY A 88 11.26 18.31 -4.94
C GLY A 88 11.50 17.44 -6.18
N GLU A 89 11.34 16.12 -6.05
CA GLU A 89 11.67 15.16 -7.10
C GLU A 89 10.58 14.10 -7.33
N TYR A 90 10.54 13.59 -8.54
CA TYR A 90 9.70 12.43 -8.87
C TYR A 90 10.16 11.18 -8.11
N ASN A 91 9.21 10.41 -7.57
CA ASN A 91 9.42 9.06 -7.06
C ASN A 91 8.51 8.05 -7.78
N ALA A 92 8.97 6.80 -7.85
CA ALA A 92 8.21 5.70 -8.42
C ALA A 92 6.89 5.50 -7.67
N GLY A 93 5.78 5.51 -8.42
CA GLY A 93 4.43 5.40 -7.88
C GLY A 93 3.67 6.74 -7.87
N LEU A 94 4.35 7.88 -8.09
CA LEU A 94 3.72 9.20 -8.11
C LEU A 94 2.73 9.36 -9.27
N LEU A 95 3.09 8.96 -10.50
CA LEU A 95 2.23 9.19 -11.65
C LEU A 95 0.95 8.37 -11.54
N SER A 96 1.08 7.07 -11.32
CA SER A 96 -0.05 6.14 -11.14
C SER A 96 -0.93 6.52 -9.97
N THR A 97 -0.35 7.06 -8.90
CA THR A 97 -1.11 7.61 -7.77
C THR A 97 -2.04 8.74 -8.22
N LEU A 98 -1.50 9.73 -8.95
CA LEU A 98 -2.24 10.91 -9.38
C LEU A 98 -3.33 10.58 -10.40
N ILE A 99 -3.07 9.64 -11.31
CA ILE A 99 -4.01 9.30 -12.40
C ILE A 99 -4.98 8.17 -12.05
N SER A 100 -4.66 7.32 -11.06
CA SER A 100 -5.47 6.14 -10.73
C SER A 100 -5.89 6.10 -9.26
N PHE A 101 -4.95 6.08 -8.31
CA PHE A 101 -5.30 5.82 -6.90
C PHE A 101 -6.12 6.93 -6.26
N MET A 102 -5.71 8.20 -6.40
CA MET A 102 -6.45 9.32 -5.81
C MET A 102 -7.83 9.50 -6.48
N PRO A 103 -7.95 9.50 -7.83
CA PRO A 103 -9.26 9.56 -8.48
C PRO A 103 -10.17 8.40 -8.07
N ALA A 104 -9.67 7.15 -8.07
CA ALA A 104 -10.47 5.99 -7.72
C ALA A 104 -10.95 6.04 -6.26
N SER A 105 -10.08 6.45 -5.33
CA SER A 105 -10.45 6.65 -3.92
C SER A 105 -11.51 7.74 -3.76
N TYR A 106 -11.34 8.87 -4.45
CA TYR A 106 -12.32 9.95 -4.44
C TYR A 106 -13.70 9.49 -4.95
N TYR A 107 -13.76 8.81 -6.09
CA TYR A 107 -15.02 8.32 -6.65
C TYR A 107 -15.67 7.28 -5.74
N PHE A 108 -14.89 6.35 -5.18
CA PHE A 108 -15.41 5.35 -4.24
C PHE A 108 -16.05 6.02 -3.03
N TYR A 109 -15.34 6.90 -2.32
CA TYR A 109 -15.88 7.56 -1.13
C TYR A 109 -17.06 8.46 -1.45
N SER A 110 -17.02 9.18 -2.58
CA SER A 110 -18.13 10.03 -3.02
C SER A 110 -19.41 9.21 -3.26
N ALA A 111 -19.31 8.07 -3.95
CA ALA A 111 -20.43 7.18 -4.19
C ALA A 111 -20.98 6.58 -2.88
N MET A 112 -20.09 6.14 -1.99
CA MET A 112 -20.48 5.52 -0.72
C MET A 112 -21.17 6.49 0.24
N LEU A 113 -20.73 7.76 0.26
CA LEU A 113 -21.40 8.84 1.00
C LEU A 113 -22.76 9.18 0.38
N ALA A 114 -22.84 9.30 -0.96
CA ALA A 114 -24.08 9.61 -1.66
C ALA A 114 -25.17 8.55 -1.44
N GLU A 115 -24.78 7.27 -1.43
CA GLU A 115 -25.67 6.13 -1.17
C GLU A 115 -25.93 5.88 0.33
N LYS A 116 -25.35 6.70 1.23
CA LYS A 116 -25.44 6.54 2.69
C LYS A 116 -24.98 5.16 3.19
N LYS A 117 -24.13 4.48 2.42
CA LYS A 117 -23.53 3.19 2.77
C LYS A 117 -22.29 3.32 3.66
N LEU A 118 -21.77 4.54 3.78
CA LEU A 118 -20.64 4.89 4.64
C LEU A 118 -20.89 6.29 5.24
N LYS A 119 -20.55 6.49 6.52
CA LYS A 119 -20.49 7.82 7.14
C LYS A 119 -19.09 8.41 7.07
N THR A 120 -18.95 9.72 7.25
CA THR A 120 -17.64 10.40 7.33
C THR A 120 -16.71 9.78 8.38
N ALA A 121 -17.26 9.32 9.52
CA ALA A 121 -16.49 8.59 10.53
C ALA A 121 -15.91 7.27 10.00
N GLY A 122 -16.61 6.60 9.08
CA GLY A 122 -16.12 5.41 8.39
C GLY A 122 -14.94 5.70 7.48
N ILE A 123 -14.94 6.85 6.80
CA ILE A 123 -13.79 7.32 6.00
C ILE A 123 -12.56 7.50 6.91
N ALA A 124 -12.71 8.25 8.01
CA ALA A 124 -11.62 8.47 8.96
C ALA A 124 -11.04 7.14 9.49
N ARG A 125 -11.90 6.17 9.84
CA ARG A 125 -11.49 4.84 10.28
C ARG A 125 -10.73 4.07 9.20
N SER A 126 -11.22 4.10 7.95
CA SER A 126 -10.50 3.46 6.85
C SER A 126 -9.13 4.05 6.62
N PHE A 127 -8.96 5.36 6.84
CA PHE A 127 -7.68 6.02 6.73
C PHE A 127 -6.71 5.59 7.84
N VAL A 128 -7.19 5.46 9.10
CA VAL A 128 -6.42 4.89 10.20
C VAL A 128 -5.98 3.45 9.88
N ILE A 129 -6.88 2.64 9.33
CA ILE A 129 -6.56 1.28 8.90
C ILE A 129 -5.51 1.29 7.78
N GLY A 130 -5.59 2.23 6.83
CA GLY A 130 -4.57 2.43 5.79
C GLY A 130 -3.20 2.77 6.38
N ILE A 131 -3.14 3.66 7.38
CA ILE A 131 -1.90 3.99 8.09
C ILE A 131 -1.31 2.74 8.76
N VAL A 132 -2.12 2.01 9.53
CA VAL A 132 -1.70 0.79 10.21
C VAL A 132 -1.22 -0.26 9.20
N GLY A 133 -1.96 -0.44 8.11
CA GLY A 133 -1.60 -1.35 7.03
C GLY A 133 -0.25 -1.00 6.40
N HIS A 134 0.03 0.28 6.19
CA HIS A 134 1.32 0.74 5.67
C HIS A 134 2.47 0.56 6.67
N LEU A 135 2.22 0.81 7.96
CA LEU A 135 3.22 0.57 9.00
C LEU A 135 3.56 -0.92 9.11
N LEU A 136 2.55 -1.79 9.09
CA LEU A 136 2.73 -3.24 9.05
C LEU A 136 3.40 -3.71 7.76
N TRP A 137 3.41 -2.87 6.73
CA TRP A 137 4.17 -3.12 5.51
C TRP A 137 5.66 -2.76 5.65
N ILE A 138 6.00 -1.62 6.26
CA ILE A 138 7.40 -1.16 6.39
C ILE A 138 8.14 -1.82 7.56
N LEU A 139 7.50 -1.94 8.73
CA LEU A 139 8.13 -2.39 9.97
C LEU A 139 8.80 -3.77 9.87
N PRO A 140 8.26 -4.77 9.16
CA PRO A 140 8.93 -6.06 9.01
C PRO A 140 10.35 -5.95 8.43
N TYR A 141 10.61 -5.03 7.51
CA TYR A 141 11.96 -4.84 6.97
C TYR A 141 12.94 -4.31 8.02
N ILE A 142 12.48 -3.40 8.89
CA ILE A 142 13.25 -2.90 10.04
C ILE A 142 13.49 -4.01 11.07
N TRP A 143 12.54 -4.93 11.23
CA TRP A 143 12.69 -6.05 12.15
C TRP A 143 13.58 -7.17 11.60
N ILE A 144 13.57 -7.41 10.28
CA ILE A 144 14.54 -8.28 9.61
C ILE A 144 15.95 -7.71 9.78
N ASP A 145 16.11 -6.42 9.52
CA ASP A 145 17.37 -5.69 9.66
C ASP A 145 18.02 -5.87 11.04
N LYS A 146 17.21 -5.76 12.09
CA LYS A 146 17.64 -5.95 13.49
C LYS A 146 17.79 -7.42 13.92
N GLY A 147 17.51 -8.36 13.02
CA GLY A 147 17.53 -9.80 13.32
C GLY A 147 16.40 -10.26 14.27
N TYR A 148 15.32 -9.49 14.41
CA TYR A 148 14.20 -9.83 15.30
C TYR A 148 13.25 -10.85 14.70
N ILE A 149 13.11 -10.86 13.36
CA ILE A 149 12.22 -11.79 12.66
C ILE A 149 12.91 -12.35 11.40
N SER A 150 12.44 -13.52 10.96
CA SER A 150 12.84 -14.07 9.67
C SER A 150 12.06 -13.45 8.50
N GLU A 151 12.59 -13.60 7.28
CA GLU A 151 11.90 -13.23 6.04
C GLU A 151 10.53 -13.94 5.90
N ILE A 152 10.45 -15.21 6.29
CA ILE A 152 9.19 -15.99 6.27
C ILE A 152 8.16 -15.37 7.24
N THR A 153 8.61 -14.95 8.43
CA THR A 153 7.75 -14.27 9.40
C THR A 153 7.24 -12.94 8.84
N ALA A 154 8.07 -12.17 8.14
CA ALA A 154 7.65 -10.96 7.46
C ALA A 154 6.59 -11.26 6.39
N CYS A 155 6.80 -12.26 5.53
CA CYS A 155 5.80 -12.70 4.55
C CYS A 155 4.46 -13.06 5.21
N ALA A 156 4.49 -13.80 6.33
CA ALA A 156 3.27 -14.15 7.07
C ALA A 156 2.55 -12.91 7.63
N ILE A 157 3.27 -11.97 8.23
CA ILE A 157 2.70 -10.70 8.73
C ILE A 157 1.98 -9.96 7.60
N GLN A 158 2.59 -9.92 6.43
CA GLN A 158 2.09 -9.17 5.28
C GLN A 158 0.84 -9.82 4.66
N VAL A 159 0.79 -11.16 4.61
CA VAL A 159 -0.42 -11.91 4.22
C VAL A 159 -1.55 -11.67 5.23
N LEU A 160 -1.25 -11.73 6.53
CA LEU A 160 -2.23 -11.46 7.58
C LEU A 160 -2.74 -10.01 7.53
N ASN A 161 -1.86 -9.05 7.29
CA ASN A 161 -2.19 -7.64 7.11
C ASN A 161 -3.20 -7.46 5.96
N THR A 162 -2.93 -8.12 4.82
CA THR A 162 -3.86 -8.18 3.68
C THR A 162 -5.23 -8.72 4.09
N LEU A 163 -5.28 -9.83 4.84
CA LEU A 163 -6.54 -10.41 5.28
C LEU A 163 -7.30 -9.49 6.25
N MET A 164 -6.59 -8.82 7.16
CA MET A 164 -7.19 -7.90 8.13
C MET A 164 -7.94 -6.75 7.45
N LEU A 165 -7.42 -6.20 6.35
CA LEU A 165 -8.12 -5.16 5.56
C LEU A 165 -9.53 -5.59 5.13
N HIS A 166 -9.79 -6.90 5.03
CA HIS A 166 -11.04 -7.45 4.52
C HIS A 166 -11.97 -8.00 5.59
N VAL A 167 -11.45 -8.25 6.80
CA VAL A 167 -12.21 -8.83 7.91
C VAL A 167 -12.58 -7.78 8.97
N VAL A 168 -11.82 -6.69 9.09
CA VAL A 168 -12.10 -5.64 10.07
C VAL A 168 -13.33 -4.83 9.64
N ASN A 169 -14.44 -5.05 10.35
CA ASN A 169 -15.65 -4.25 10.20
C ASN A 169 -15.42 -2.82 10.67
N ILE A 170 -15.60 -1.87 9.75
CA ILE A 170 -15.85 -0.48 10.11
C ILE A 170 -17.35 -0.36 10.41
N PRO A 171 -17.77 -0.04 11.66
CA PRO A 171 -19.16 0.25 11.94
C PRO A 171 -19.62 1.44 11.08
N ILE A 172 -20.72 1.24 10.34
CA ILE A 172 -21.30 2.19 9.37
C ILE A 172 -21.79 3.46 10.07
#